data_AF-A0A8J5TGD4-F1
#
_entry.id   AF-A0A8J5TGD4-F1
#
_cell.length_a   1.000
_cell.length_b   1.000
_cell.length_c   1.000
_cell.angle_alpha   90.00
_cell.angle_beta   90.00
_cell.angle_gamma   90.00
#
_symmetry.space_group_name_H-M   'P 1'
#
loop_
_entity.id
_entity.type
_entity.pdbx_description
1 polymer ?
#
loop_
_entity_poly.entity_id
_entity_poly.type
_entity_poly.pdbx_seq_one_letter_code
_entity_poly.pdbx_strand_id
1 'polypeptide(L)'
;MASAAARRRQEMAADGQQHLEQTIAAAFQILSSMNDELCNPALWSSSSPAAGGGGGGQHHNHPNHAGPPLPLLHSADSDASDAAGGGVWIGPGSGGSLDEARHRYKVAVAALRASIAAVSSCAQEMGSTEHKAEQAEVERLEEHASALRKVLP
;
A
#
# COMPACT_ATOMS: atom_id res chain seq x y z
N MET A 1 28.81 20.88 24.65
CA MET A 1 27.54 20.15 24.42
C MET A 1 26.89 20.43 23.05
N ALA A 2 27.17 21.54 22.36
CA ALA A 2 26.59 21.84 21.03
C ALA A 2 26.93 20.83 19.90
N SER A 3 28.06 20.12 19.96
CA SER A 3 28.46 19.20 18.88
C SER A 3 27.64 17.90 18.82
N ALA A 4 27.11 17.43 19.96
CA ALA A 4 26.28 16.22 20.00
C ALA A 4 24.91 16.45 19.36
N ALA A 5 24.31 17.62 19.60
CA ALA A 5 23.06 18.02 18.97
C ALA A 5 23.22 18.24 17.45
N ALA A 6 24.36 18.80 17.02
CA ALA A 6 24.67 18.94 15.60
C ALA A 6 24.82 17.58 14.91
N ARG A 7 25.55 16.64 15.54
CA ARG A 7 25.74 15.28 15.01
C ARG A 7 24.41 14.52 14.92
N ARG A 8 23.55 14.59 15.95
CA ARG A 8 22.21 13.98 15.93
C ARG A 8 21.33 14.53 14.81
N ARG A 9 21.37 15.83 14.53
CA ARG A 9 20.65 16.42 13.39
C ARG A 9 21.20 15.94 12.05
N GLN A 10 22.51 15.81 11.93
CA GLN A 10 23.14 15.28 10.72
C GLN A 10 22.77 13.82 10.47
N GLU A 11 22.74 12.99 11.51
CA GLU A 11 22.31 11.58 11.44
C GLU A 11 20.84 11.49 11.00
N MET A 12 19.93 12.28 11.58
CA MET A 12 18.52 12.30 11.14
C MET A 12 18.35 12.75 9.69
N ALA A 13 19.17 13.72 9.24
CA ALA A 13 19.14 14.16 7.85
C ALA A 13 19.62 13.05 6.89
N ALA A 14 20.65 12.30 7.26
CA ALA A 14 21.16 11.18 6.50
C ALA A 14 20.15 10.01 6.46
N ASP A 15 19.54 9.68 7.60
CA ASP A 15 18.51 8.64 7.69
C ASP A 15 17.28 9.00 6.85
N GLY A 16 16.85 10.27 6.87
CA GLY A 16 15.75 10.75 6.04
C GLY A 16 16.04 10.62 4.54
N GLN A 17 17.26 10.94 4.13
CA GLN A 17 17.71 10.77 2.75
C GLN A 17 17.72 9.28 2.34
N GLN A 18 18.23 8.40 3.20
CA GLN A 18 18.22 6.96 2.94
C GLN A 18 16.78 6.43 2.80
N HIS A 19 15.86 6.89 3.65
CA HIS A 19 14.46 6.47 3.60
C HIS A 19 13.78 6.93 2.30
N LEU A 20 14.09 8.14 1.83
CA LEU A 20 13.64 8.65 0.55
C LEU A 20 14.14 7.75 -0.61
N GLU A 21 15.41 7.41 -0.61
CA GLU A 21 16.01 6.55 -1.65
C GLU A 21 15.39 5.14 -1.66
N GLN A 22 15.16 4.56 -0.49
CA GLN A 22 14.46 3.27 -0.37
C GLN A 22 13.02 3.34 -0.89
N THR A 23 12.32 4.43 -0.61
CA THR A 23 10.96 4.66 -1.09
C THR A 23 10.94 4.77 -2.62
N ILE A 24 11.89 5.51 -3.19
CA ILE A 24 12.04 5.64 -4.65
C ILE A 24 12.30 4.26 -5.28
N ALA A 25 13.23 3.49 -4.71
CA ALA A 25 13.54 2.14 -5.20
C ALA A 25 12.32 1.21 -5.15
N ALA A 26 11.57 1.22 -4.06
CA ALA A 26 10.34 0.44 -3.93
C ALA A 26 9.28 0.86 -4.94
N ALA A 27 9.10 2.17 -5.16
CA ALA A 27 8.17 2.68 -6.17
C ALA A 27 8.56 2.24 -7.59
N PHE A 28 9.85 2.30 -7.93
CA PHE A 28 10.35 1.78 -9.20
C PHE A 28 10.07 0.28 -9.36
N GLN A 29 10.26 -0.52 -8.31
CA GLN A 29 10.00 -1.96 -8.37
C GLN A 29 8.52 -2.27 -8.56
N ILE A 30 7.62 -1.53 -7.89
CA ILE A 30 6.17 -1.66 -8.10
C ILE A 30 5.81 -1.34 -9.55
N LEU A 31 6.26 -0.18 -10.06
CA LEU A 31 5.97 0.25 -11.43
C LEU A 31 6.52 -0.73 -12.46
N SER A 32 7.73 -1.25 -12.25
CA SER A 32 8.35 -2.22 -13.14
C SER A 32 7.60 -3.55 -13.12
N SER A 33 7.23 -4.05 -11.94
CA SER A 33 6.42 -5.27 -11.81
C SER A 33 5.06 -5.13 -12.48
N MET A 34 4.38 -3.98 -12.32
CA MET A 34 3.12 -3.70 -13.01
C MET A 34 3.32 -3.63 -14.51
N ASN A 35 4.39 -2.99 -14.96
CA ASN A 35 4.73 -2.92 -16.37
C ASN A 35 5.01 -4.31 -16.96
N ASP A 36 5.72 -5.18 -16.24
CA ASP A 36 6.01 -6.55 -16.69
C ASP A 36 4.73 -7.39 -16.79
N GLU A 37 3.81 -7.26 -15.83
CA GLU A 37 2.51 -7.94 -15.88
C GLU A 37 1.61 -7.43 -17.01
N LEU A 38 1.55 -6.11 -17.20
CA LEU A 38 0.80 -5.53 -18.29
C LEU A 38 1.45 -5.90 -19.62
N CYS A 39 2.74 -5.69 -19.81
CA CYS A 39 3.39 -5.96 -21.08
C CYS A 39 3.56 -7.45 -21.39
N ASN A 40 3.16 -8.38 -20.51
CA ASN A 40 3.24 -9.81 -20.77
C ASN A 40 2.04 -10.31 -21.62
N PRO A 41 2.24 -10.61 -22.92
CA PRO A 41 1.14 -11.03 -23.80
C PRO A 41 0.52 -12.37 -23.40
N ALA A 42 1.24 -13.21 -22.65
CA ALA A 42 0.73 -14.51 -22.21
C ALA A 42 -0.40 -14.39 -21.18
N LEU A 43 -0.42 -13.30 -20.40
CA LEU A 43 -1.48 -13.02 -19.42
C LEU A 43 -2.75 -12.49 -20.09
N TRP A 44 -2.62 -11.85 -21.25
CA TRP A 44 -3.74 -11.40 -22.06
C TRP A 44 -4.26 -12.44 -23.04
N SER A 45 -3.48 -13.49 -23.31
CA SER A 45 -3.82 -14.50 -24.33
C SER A 45 -4.75 -15.61 -23.84
N SER A 46 -5.20 -15.62 -22.58
CA SER A 46 -6.03 -16.73 -22.08
C SER A 46 -7.53 -16.45 -22.14
N SER A 47 -8.19 -17.13 -23.08
CA SER A 47 -9.35 -18.01 -22.87
C SER A 47 -10.34 -17.90 -24.04
N SER A 48 -9.96 -18.46 -25.18
CA SER A 48 -11.00 -18.99 -26.07
C SER A 48 -11.43 -20.31 -25.43
N PRO A 49 -12.67 -20.48 -24.93
CA PRO A 49 -13.13 -21.80 -24.57
C PRO A 49 -13.21 -22.57 -25.88
N ALA A 50 -12.27 -23.49 -26.11
CA ALA A 50 -12.49 -24.53 -27.10
C ALA A 50 -13.72 -25.29 -26.63
N ALA A 51 -14.86 -24.99 -27.26
CA ALA A 51 -16.02 -25.83 -27.18
C ALA A 51 -15.63 -27.20 -27.78
N GLY A 52 -15.55 -28.21 -26.90
CA GLY A 52 -15.73 -29.61 -27.26
C GLY A 52 -14.47 -30.42 -27.56
N GLY A 53 -14.42 -31.60 -26.93
CA GLY A 53 -13.68 -32.75 -27.45
C GLY A 53 -12.71 -33.35 -26.44
N GLY A 54 -13.17 -34.35 -25.69
CA GLY A 54 -12.24 -35.28 -25.04
C GLY A 54 -11.30 -35.89 -26.08
N GLY A 55 -10.03 -36.03 -25.72
CA GLY A 55 -9.02 -36.53 -26.64
C GLY A 55 -7.69 -36.78 -25.94
N GLY A 56 -7.70 -37.67 -24.95
CA GLY A 56 -6.48 -38.37 -24.60
C GLY A 56 -6.07 -39.24 -25.79
N GLY A 57 -4.79 -39.18 -26.15
CA GLY A 57 -4.16 -40.16 -27.04
C GLY A 57 -3.92 -39.67 -28.47
N GLN A 58 -2.70 -39.18 -28.69
CA GLN A 58 -1.74 -39.73 -29.65
C GLN A 58 -2.26 -40.17 -31.04
N HIS A 59 -1.61 -39.58 -32.06
CA HIS A 59 -1.06 -40.26 -33.24
C HIS A 59 -1.84 -40.09 -34.59
N HIS A 60 -1.04 -39.97 -35.66
CA HIS A 60 -1.29 -40.16 -37.12
C HIS A 60 -2.04 -39.12 -38.01
N ASN A 61 -1.36 -38.76 -39.11
CA ASN A 61 -1.81 -38.13 -40.37
C ASN A 61 -3.21 -38.55 -40.88
N HIS A 62 -4.05 -37.59 -41.30
CA HIS A 62 -4.69 -37.50 -42.65
C HIS A 62 -5.62 -36.27 -42.76
N PRO A 63 -5.78 -35.61 -43.94
CA PRO A 63 -6.81 -34.58 -44.15
C PRO A 63 -8.03 -35.18 -44.87
N ASN A 64 -9.28 -34.87 -44.45
CA ASN A 64 -10.45 -34.64 -45.32
C ASN A 64 -11.83 -34.62 -44.60
N HIS A 65 -12.63 -33.59 -44.98
CA HIS A 65 -14.08 -33.58 -45.28
C HIS A 65 -15.19 -33.66 -44.20
N ALA A 66 -16.00 -32.58 -44.16
CA ALA A 66 -17.46 -32.41 -43.93
C ALA A 66 -18.21 -32.81 -42.63
N GLY A 67 -18.88 -31.81 -42.04
CA GLY A 67 -20.33 -31.84 -41.69
C GLY A 67 -20.73 -32.20 -40.24
N PRO A 68 -21.77 -31.56 -39.62
CA PRO A 68 -22.04 -31.61 -38.17
C PRO A 68 -23.22 -32.51 -37.76
N PRO A 69 -23.38 -32.81 -36.44
CA PRO A 69 -24.74 -32.79 -35.87
C PRO A 69 -24.83 -32.11 -34.48
N LEU A 70 -25.94 -31.38 -34.26
CA LEU A 70 -26.40 -30.75 -33.02
C LEU A 70 -27.29 -31.74 -32.19
N PRO A 71 -28.01 -31.35 -31.12
CA PRO A 71 -27.68 -31.68 -29.72
C PRO A 71 -28.76 -32.53 -29.01
N LEU A 72 -28.41 -33.26 -27.93
CA LEU A 72 -29.41 -33.91 -27.06
C LEU A 72 -29.61 -33.15 -25.74
N LEU A 73 -30.88 -32.81 -25.53
CA LEU A 73 -31.48 -32.10 -24.41
C LEU A 73 -31.65 -33.03 -23.20
N HIS A 74 -31.27 -32.61 -21.98
CA HIS A 74 -31.94 -33.13 -20.77
C HIS A 74 -31.90 -32.14 -19.61
N SER A 75 -33.09 -31.78 -19.15
CA SER A 75 -33.43 -30.87 -18.06
C SER A 75 -33.26 -31.53 -16.69
N ALA A 76 -32.99 -30.72 -15.66
CA ALA A 76 -33.60 -30.90 -14.33
C ALA A 76 -33.55 -29.57 -13.58
N ASP A 77 -34.72 -28.98 -13.47
CA ASP A 77 -35.11 -27.87 -12.61
C ASP A 77 -35.12 -28.33 -11.13
N SER A 78 -34.68 -27.48 -10.20
CA SER A 78 -35.07 -27.55 -8.79
C SER A 78 -34.84 -26.21 -8.11
N ASP A 79 -35.96 -25.58 -7.75
CA ASP A 79 -36.14 -24.30 -7.08
C ASP A 79 -35.95 -24.38 -5.55
N ALA A 80 -35.66 -23.21 -4.98
CA ALA A 80 -35.87 -22.72 -3.62
C ALA A 80 -35.29 -23.48 -2.40
N SER A 81 -34.38 -22.80 -1.70
CA SER A 81 -34.49 -22.54 -0.25
C SER A 81 -33.59 -21.37 0.17
N ASP A 82 -34.24 -20.27 0.57
CA ASP A 82 -33.65 -19.13 1.28
C ASP A 82 -33.79 -19.42 2.78
N ALA A 83 -32.67 -19.62 3.50
CA ALA A 83 -32.55 -19.39 4.94
C ALA A 83 -31.12 -19.70 5.45
N ALA A 84 -30.45 -18.64 5.91
CA ALA A 84 -29.55 -18.59 7.05
C ALA A 84 -28.33 -19.55 7.11
N GLY A 85 -27.14 -18.93 7.15
CA GLY A 85 -25.95 -19.55 7.74
C GLY A 85 -24.71 -19.37 6.87
N GLY A 86 -23.67 -18.77 7.45
CA GLY A 86 -22.40 -18.53 6.80
C GLY A 86 -21.86 -19.76 6.07
N GLY A 87 -21.92 -19.71 4.74
CA GLY A 87 -21.25 -20.66 3.86
C GLY A 87 -20.25 -19.87 3.05
N VAL A 88 -18.99 -19.90 3.49
CA VAL A 88 -17.87 -19.57 2.63
C VAL A 88 -18.04 -20.36 1.34
N TRP A 89 -18.32 -19.68 0.23
CA TRP A 89 -18.13 -20.25 -1.09
C TRP A 89 -16.61 -20.43 -1.25
N ILE A 90 -16.10 -21.53 -0.71
CA ILE A 90 -14.76 -22.04 -1.02
C ILE A 90 -14.85 -22.58 -2.45
N GLY A 91 -14.84 -21.68 -3.43
CA GLY A 91 -14.20 -21.98 -4.70
C GLY A 91 -12.69 -22.01 -4.45
N PRO A 92 -11.95 -23.04 -4.90
CA PRO A 92 -10.50 -23.10 -4.73
C PRO A 92 -9.87 -21.99 -5.58
N GLY A 93 -9.64 -20.81 -4.99
CA GLY A 93 -8.98 -19.70 -5.69
C GLY A 93 -9.42 -18.28 -5.31
N SER A 94 -10.48 -18.09 -4.52
CA SER A 94 -11.00 -16.73 -4.24
C SER A 94 -10.40 -16.08 -2.98
N GLY A 95 -9.14 -16.37 -2.69
CA GLY A 95 -8.31 -15.73 -1.65
C GLY A 95 -6.92 -15.48 -2.22
N GLY A 96 -6.87 -14.79 -3.36
CA GLY A 96 -5.66 -14.62 -4.15
C GLY A 96 -4.75 -13.49 -3.68
N SER A 97 -3.61 -13.36 -4.34
CA SER A 97 -2.63 -12.25 -4.24
C SER A 97 -3.28 -10.86 -4.10
N LEU A 98 -4.46 -10.65 -4.71
CA LEU A 98 -5.24 -9.41 -4.60
C LEU A 98 -5.72 -9.10 -3.17
N ASP A 99 -6.19 -10.08 -2.41
CA ASP A 99 -6.66 -9.87 -1.04
C ASP A 99 -5.48 -9.56 -0.10
N GLU A 100 -4.36 -10.25 -0.33
CA GLU A 100 -3.08 -9.99 0.32
C GLU A 100 -2.53 -8.59 -0.02
N ALA A 101 -2.59 -8.18 -1.29
CA ALA A 101 -2.20 -6.83 -1.72
C ALA A 101 -3.10 -5.76 -1.08
N ARG A 102 -4.41 -6.01 -1.00
CA ARG A 102 -5.37 -5.14 -0.29
C ARG A 102 -5.04 -5.04 1.20
N HIS A 103 -4.69 -6.16 1.83
CA HIS A 103 -4.29 -6.18 3.23
C HIS A 103 -3.04 -5.32 3.45
N ARG A 104 -1.97 -5.53 2.66
CA ARG A 104 -0.74 -4.74 2.74
C ARG A 104 -0.97 -3.26 2.49
N TYR A 105 -1.81 -2.90 1.51
CA TYR A 105 -2.18 -1.51 1.27
C TYR A 105 -2.82 -0.86 2.51
N LYS A 106 -3.76 -1.54 3.17
CA LYS A 106 -4.39 -1.03 4.39
C LYS A 106 -3.38 -0.84 5.52
N VAL A 107 -2.46 -1.79 5.69
CA VAL A 107 -1.39 -1.74 6.70
C VAL A 107 -0.45 -0.58 6.40
N ALA A 108 0.00 -0.41 5.15
CA ALA A 108 0.89 0.68 4.73
C ALA A 108 0.24 2.06 4.95
N VAL A 109 -1.04 2.22 4.61
CA VAL A 109 -1.77 3.48 4.85
C VAL A 109 -1.92 3.79 6.33
N ALA A 110 -2.16 2.77 7.17
CA ALA A 110 -2.22 2.94 8.62
C ALA A 110 -0.85 3.39 9.18
N ALA A 111 0.23 2.75 8.75
CA ALA A 111 1.59 3.14 9.13
C ALA A 111 1.92 4.56 8.70
N LEU A 112 1.60 4.95 7.46
CA LEU A 112 1.83 6.30 6.95
C LEU A 112 1.08 7.37 7.78
N ARG A 113 -0.19 7.11 8.13
CA ARG A 113 -0.97 8.01 8.98
C ARG A 113 -0.37 8.14 10.37
N ALA A 114 0.12 7.03 10.94
CA ALA A 114 0.81 7.04 12.23
C ALA A 114 2.11 7.87 12.15
N SER A 115 2.89 7.74 11.08
CA SER A 115 4.09 8.54 10.85
C SER A 115 3.76 10.04 10.73
N ILE A 116 2.73 10.41 9.96
CA ILE A 116 2.29 11.82 9.83
C ILE A 116 1.87 12.38 11.19
N ALA A 117 1.10 11.61 11.96
CA ALA A 117 0.68 12.02 13.30
C ALA A 117 1.86 12.20 14.26
N ALA A 118 2.82 11.27 14.25
CA ALA A 118 4.02 11.34 15.06
C ALA A 118 4.90 12.55 14.69
N VAL A 119 5.09 12.82 13.40
CA VAL A 119 5.86 14.00 12.92
C VAL A 119 5.16 15.30 13.29
N SER A 120 3.83 15.37 13.12
CA SER A 120 3.04 16.55 13.48
C SER A 120 3.08 16.82 14.98
N SER A 121 2.98 15.76 15.80
CA SER A 121 3.09 15.85 17.26
C SER A 121 4.50 16.25 17.70
N CYS A 122 5.54 15.75 17.05
CA CYS A 122 6.93 16.11 17.35
C CYS A 122 7.23 17.58 16.99
N ALA A 123 6.68 18.07 15.87
CA ALA A 123 6.78 19.47 15.47
C ALA A 123 6.09 20.40 16.49
N GLN A 124 4.93 20.01 17.03
CA GLN A 124 4.25 20.74 18.10
C GLN A 124 5.03 20.74 19.42
N GLU A 125 5.60 19.61 19.82
CA GLU A 125 6.39 19.47 21.07
C GLU A 125 7.66 20.33 21.04
N MET A 126 8.40 20.32 19.93
CA MET A 126 9.60 21.14 19.76
C MET A 126 9.27 22.64 19.73
N GLY A 127 8.22 23.06 19.01
CA GLY A 127 7.80 24.45 18.99
C GLY A 127 7.23 24.94 20.33
N SER A 128 6.52 24.08 21.07
CA SER A 128 5.91 24.44 22.36
C SER A 128 6.94 24.56 23.48
N THR A 129 7.95 23.67 23.51
CA THR A 129 9.03 23.72 24.49
C THR A 129 9.99 24.89 24.26
N GLU A 130 10.29 25.21 23.00
CA GLU A 130 11.11 26.36 22.60
C GLU A 130 10.37 27.68 22.90
N HIS A 131 9.09 27.80 22.51
CA HIS A 131 8.27 28.98 22.82
C HIS A 131 8.10 29.21 24.32
N LYS A 132 7.98 28.16 25.14
CA LYS A 132 7.89 28.29 26.61
C LYS A 132 9.21 28.78 27.22
N ALA A 133 10.36 28.32 26.71
CA ALA A 133 11.66 28.77 27.17
C ALA A 133 11.96 30.22 26.76
N GLU A 134 11.61 30.59 25.52
CA GLU A 134 11.74 31.96 25.01
C GLU A 134 10.82 32.93 25.75
N GLN A 135 9.57 32.54 26.03
CA GLN A 135 8.62 33.37 26.77
C GLN A 135 9.11 33.71 28.19
N ALA A 136 9.71 32.75 28.89
CA ALA A 136 10.25 32.98 30.24
C ALA A 136 11.49 33.89 30.23
N GLU A 137 12.33 33.80 29.18
CA GLU A 137 13.48 34.67 29.03
C GLU A 137 13.06 36.11 28.67
N VAL A 138 12.02 36.27 27.84
CA VAL A 138 11.44 37.59 27.52
C VAL A 138 10.89 38.27 28.77
N GLU A 139 10.12 37.54 29.60
CA GLU A 139 9.58 38.08 30.86
C GLU A 139 10.70 38.55 31.81
N ARG A 140 11.78 37.76 31.92
CA ARG A 140 12.96 38.12 32.72
C ARG A 140 13.66 39.37 32.20
N LEU A 141 13.75 39.53 30.88
CA LEU A 141 14.34 40.71 30.24
C LEU A 141 13.45 41.95 30.41
N GLU A 142 12.13 41.81 30.32
CA GLU A 142 11.18 42.91 30.57
C GLU A 142 11.21 43.38 32.03
N GLU A 143 11.35 42.46 32.98
CA GLU A 143 11.48 42.79 34.39
C GLU A 143 12.80 43.53 34.65
N HIS A 144 13.89 43.08 34.03
CA HIS A 144 15.20 43.74 34.12
C HIS A 144 15.19 45.14 33.48
N ALA A 145 14.54 45.29 32.32
CA ALA A 145 14.34 46.58 31.67
C ALA A 145 13.46 47.52 32.51
N SER A 146 12.42 47.00 33.14
CA SER A 146 11.54 47.75 34.04
C SER A 146 12.28 48.23 35.30
N ALA A 147 13.16 47.38 35.85
CA ALA A 147 14.03 47.75 36.96
C ALA A 147 15.02 48.85 36.56
N LEU A 148 15.68 48.72 35.40
CA LEU A 148 16.58 49.74 34.87
C LEU A 148 15.87 51.07 34.62
N ARG A 149 14.65 51.06 34.07
CA ARG A 149 13.84 52.27 33.84
C ARG A 149 13.41 52.95 35.13
N LYS A 150 13.31 52.20 36.24
CA LYS A 150 13.04 52.76 37.58
C LYS A 150 14.27 53.41 38.22
N VAL A 151 15.47 53.00 37.81
CA VAL A 151 16.74 53.48 38.37
C VAL A 151 17.33 54.63 37.55
N LEU A 152 16.94 54.78 36.28
CA LEU A 152 17.26 55.94 35.47
C LEU A 152 16.22 57.06 35.74
N PRO A 153 16.61 58.21 36.33
CA PRO A 153 15.70 59.34 36.59
C PRO A 153 15.23 60.06 35.32
#